data_AF-A0A4S3LZA7-F1
#
_entry.id   AF-A0A4S3LZA7-F1
#
_cell.length_a   1.000
_cell.length_b   1.000
_cell.length_c   1.000
_cell.angle_alpha   90.00
_cell.angle_beta   90.00
_cell.angle_gamma   90.00
#
_symmetry.space_group_name_H-M   'P 1'
#
loop_
_entity.id
_entity.type
_entity.pdbx_description
1 polymer ?
#
loop_
_entity_poly.entity_id
_entity_poly.type
_entity_poly.pdbx_seq_one_letter_code
_entity_poly.pdbx_strand_id
1 'polypeptide(L)'
;MNNPQNVIATISGIKNGVRGSKRITFSYTYKDSVYKSYSRIPLSFRGWCEKRNKCKGLKFEITINKDNPKQLLADWDSIFEHKKFIKNP
;
A
#
# COMPACT_ATOMS: atom_id res chain seq x y z
N MET A 1 20.52 6.15 -10.57
CA MET A 1 20.39 4.69 -10.39
C MET A 1 19.18 4.45 -9.50
N ASN A 2 18.24 3.57 -9.89
CA ASN A 2 17.21 3.11 -8.97
C ASN A 2 17.81 1.93 -8.21
N ASN A 3 17.95 2.04 -6.89
CA ASN A 3 18.46 0.97 -6.04
C ASN A 3 17.28 0.33 -5.29
N PRO A 4 16.59 -0.67 -5.87
CA PRO A 4 15.34 -1.17 -5.31
C PRO A 4 15.54 -1.97 -4.02
N GLN A 5 14.58 -1.87 -3.11
CA GLN A 5 14.47 -2.70 -1.91
C GLN A 5 13.01 -3.07 -1.68
N ASN A 6 12.75 -4.34 -1.40
CA ASN A 6 11.43 -4.76 -0.97
C ASN A 6 11.25 -4.53 0.54
N VAL A 7 10.09 -4.01 0.91
CA VAL A 7 9.66 -3.79 2.29
C VAL A 7 8.19 -4.19 2.45
N ILE A 8 7.81 -4.48 3.69
CA ILE A 8 6.42 -4.80 4.03
C ILE A 8 5.69 -3.52 4.42
N ALA A 9 4.63 -3.23 3.70
CA ALA A 9 3.68 -2.18 4.03
C ALA A 9 2.45 -2.77 4.74
N THR A 10 1.89 -2.00 5.67
CA THR A 10 0.66 -2.33 6.40
C THR A 10 -0.39 -1.28 6.07
N ILE A 11 -1.57 -1.72 5.62
CA ILE A 11 -2.71 -0.83 5.35
C ILE A 11 -3.19 -0.22 6.68
N SER A 12 -3.25 1.10 6.73
CA SER A 12 -3.79 1.85 7.88
C SER A 12 -5.25 2.25 7.69
N GLY A 13 -5.74 2.33 6.45
CA GLY A 13 -7.13 2.62 6.15
C GLY A 13 -7.36 3.11 4.72
N ILE A 14 -8.55 3.67 4.48
CA ILE A 14 -8.93 4.34 3.22
C ILE A 14 -9.19 5.81 3.52
N LYS A 15 -8.73 6.69 2.62
CA LYS A 15 -9.08 8.11 2.62
C LYS A 15 -9.67 8.55 1.28
N ASN A 16 -10.45 9.63 1.32
CA ASN A 16 -10.85 10.34 0.12
C ASN A 16 -9.64 11.05 -0.48
N GLY A 17 -9.48 10.94 -1.79
CA GLY A 17 -8.55 11.68 -2.61
C GLY A 17 -9.27 12.76 -3.43
N VAL A 18 -8.54 13.33 -4.37
CA VAL A 18 -9.04 14.37 -5.29
C VAL A 18 -10.21 13.82 -6.13
N ARG A 19 -11.24 14.64 -6.36
CA ARG A 19 -12.43 14.32 -7.18
C ARG A 19 -13.16 13.04 -6.74
N GLY A 20 -13.26 12.78 -5.43
CA GLY A 20 -14.00 11.63 -4.90
C GLY A 20 -13.31 10.27 -5.11
N SER A 21 -12.08 10.25 -5.65
CA SER A 21 -11.27 9.03 -5.68
C SER A 21 -11.03 8.51 -4.27
N LYS A 22 -10.87 7.19 -4.11
CA LYS A 22 -10.45 6.59 -2.85
C LYS A 22 -9.00 6.16 -2.95
N ARG A 23 -8.27 6.28 -1.84
CA ARG A 23 -6.86 5.92 -1.73
C ARG A 23 -6.67 5.06 -0.49
N ILE A 24 -5.87 4.00 -0.62
CA ILE A 24 -5.39 3.28 0.55
C ILE A 24 -4.26 4.09 1.16
N THR A 25 -4.31 4.24 2.47
CA THR A 25 -3.17 4.71 3.26
C THR A 25 -2.48 3.50 3.86
N PHE A 26 -1.16 3.55 3.90
CA PHE A 26 -0.35 2.48 4.47
C PHE A 26 0.92 3.05 5.10
N SER A 27 1.56 2.24 5.93
CA SER A 27 2.85 2.54 6.53
C SER A 27 3.82 1.38 6.33
N TYR A 28 5.11 1.70 6.22
CA TYR A 28 6.19 0.72 6.12
C TYR A 28 7.40 1.22 6.91
N THR A 29 8.26 0.30 7.34
CA THR A 29 9.48 0.62 8.09
C THR A 29 10.70 0.35 7.22
N TYR A 30 11.65 1.27 7.23
CA TYR A 30 12.95 1.10 6.59
C TYR A 30 14.02 1.82 7.43
N LYS A 31 15.11 1.10 7.78
CA LYS A 31 16.21 1.62 8.63
C LYS A 31 15.68 2.37 9.87
N ASP A 32 14.86 1.68 10.66
CA ASP A 32 14.25 2.18 11.92
C ASP A 32 13.30 3.38 11.78
N SER A 33 13.06 3.85 10.55
CA SER A 33 12.14 4.95 10.26
C SER A 33 10.81 4.43 9.74
N VAL A 34 9.71 4.99 10.26
CA VAL A 34 8.35 4.69 9.80
C VAL A 34 7.93 5.71 8.76
N TYR A 35 7.61 5.23 7.57
CA TYR A 35 7.10 6.03 6.47
C TYR A 35 5.60 5.81 6.32
N LYS A 36 4.87 6.87 5.98
CA LYS A 36 3.45 6.81 5.64
C LYS A 36 3.28 7.24 4.19
N SER A 37 2.50 6.49 3.43
CA SER A 37 2.20 6.81 2.05
C SER A 37 0.77 6.42 1.69
N TYR A 38 0.41 6.67 0.44
CA TYR A 38 -0.87 6.34 -0.11
C TYR A 38 -0.75 5.90 -1.56
N SER A 39 -1.71 5.11 -2.01
CA SER A 39 -1.84 4.68 -3.40
C SER A 39 -3.29 4.74 -3.84
N ARG A 40 -3.49 4.90 -5.14
CA ARG A 40 -4.81 4.71 -5.73
C ARG A 40 -5.14 3.22 -5.69
N ILE A 41 -6.43 2.91 -5.65
CA ILE A 41 -6.92 1.54 -5.64
C ILE A 41 -8.02 1.34 -6.67
N PRO A 42 -8.13 0.13 -7.24
CA PRO A 42 -9.22 -0.21 -8.14
C PRO A 42 -10.57 -0.25 -7.40
N LEU A 43 -11.66 -0.01 -8.14
CA LEU A 43 -13.04 -0.02 -7.62
C LEU A 43 -13.40 -1.36 -6.97
N SER A 44 -12.93 -2.46 -7.53
CA SER A 44 -13.13 -3.83 -6.99
C SER A 44 -12.56 -3.96 -5.58
N PHE A 45 -11.32 -3.47 -5.37
CA PHE A 45 -10.67 -3.48 -4.07
C PHE A 45 -11.33 -2.50 -3.08
N ARG A 46 -11.72 -1.31 -3.56
CA ARG A 46 -12.47 -0.33 -2.77
C ARG A 46 -13.74 -0.95 -2.19
N GLY A 47 -14.58 -1.55 -3.04
CA GLY A 47 -15.84 -2.15 -2.61
C GLY A 47 -15.63 -3.30 -1.61
N TRP A 48 -14.57 -4.09 -1.82
CA TRP A 48 -14.18 -5.15 -0.88
C TRP A 48 -13.75 -4.61 0.48
N CYS A 49 -12.94 -3.54 0.52
CA CYS A 49 -12.48 -2.97 1.79
C CYS A 49 -13.55 -2.13 2.50
N GLU A 50 -14.27 -1.24 1.81
CA GLU A 50 -15.26 -0.33 2.42
C GLU A 50 -16.42 -1.10 3.06
N LYS A 51 -16.85 -2.23 2.47
CA LYS A 51 -18.00 -3.00 3.00
C LYS A 51 -17.77 -3.61 4.37
N ARG A 52 -16.52 -3.84 4.81
CA ARG A 52 -16.25 -4.58 6.05
C ARG A 52 -15.06 -4.05 6.86
N ASN A 53 -14.47 -2.91 6.48
CA ASN A 53 -13.21 -2.38 7.01
C ASN A 53 -12.08 -3.44 7.08
N LYS A 54 -12.16 -4.46 6.22
CA LYS A 54 -11.33 -5.68 6.30
C LYS A 54 -9.90 -5.48 5.82
N CYS A 55 -9.62 -4.37 5.14
CA CYS A 55 -8.27 -4.16 4.63
C CYS A 55 -7.31 -3.55 5.65
N LYS A 56 -7.81 -2.91 6.73
CA LYS A 56 -6.92 -2.35 7.76
C LYS A 56 -6.14 -3.47 8.45
N GLY A 57 -4.83 -3.29 8.57
CA GLY A 57 -3.91 -4.28 9.14
C GLY A 57 -3.38 -5.30 8.14
N LEU A 58 -3.93 -5.36 6.91
CA LEU A 58 -3.35 -6.23 5.89
C LEU A 58 -1.96 -5.77 5.50
N LYS A 59 -1.08 -6.74 5.32
CA LYS A 59 0.31 -6.54 4.92
C LYS A 59 0.49 -6.92 3.46
N PHE A 60 1.31 -6.15 2.75
CA PHE A 60 1.66 -6.41 1.35
C PHE A 60 3.08 -5.92 1.09
N GLU A 61 3.72 -6.51 0.10
CA GLU A 61 5.08 -6.15 -0.29
C GLU A 61 5.05 -4.97 -1.26
N ILE A 62 5.96 -4.02 -1.05
CA ILE A 62 6.23 -2.93 -1.99
C ILE A 62 7.72 -2.82 -2.21
N THR A 63 8.09 -2.36 -3.40
CA THR A 63 9.47 -1.99 -3.71
C THR A 63 9.64 -0.48 -3.52
N ILE A 64 10.71 -0.06 -2.84
CA ILE A 64 11.12 1.34 -2.64
C ILE A 64 12.50 1.59 -3.23
N ASN A 65 12.86 2.84 -3.46
CA ASN A 65 14.25 3.21 -3.75
C ASN A 65 15.04 3.36 -2.44
N LYS A 66 16.16 2.65 -2.25
CA LYS A 66 17.01 2.73 -1.04
C LYS A 66 17.56 4.13 -0.79
N ASP A 67 17.86 4.84 -1.87
CA ASP A 67 18.45 6.17 -1.83
C ASP A 67 17.38 7.26 -1.60
N ASN A 68 16.13 6.95 -1.92
CA ASN A 68 14.97 7.78 -1.63
C ASN A 68 13.78 6.90 -1.21
N PRO A 69 13.67 6.51 0.07
CA PRO A 69 12.67 5.53 0.53
C PRO A 69 11.24 6.01 0.34
N LYS A 70 11.00 7.33 0.20
CA LYS A 70 9.67 7.88 -0.13
C LYS A 70 9.24 7.60 -1.57
N GLN A 71 10.18 7.29 -2.46
CA GLN A 71 9.91 6.91 -3.83
C GLN A 71 9.52 5.44 -3.90
N LEU A 72 8.24 5.19 -4.16
CA LEU A 72 7.67 3.85 -4.27
C LEU A 72 7.75 3.38 -5.73
N LEU A 73 8.28 2.18 -5.91
CA LEU A 73 8.50 1.51 -7.20
C LEU A 73 7.59 0.28 -7.32
N ALA A 74 6.32 0.42 -6.94
CA ALA A 74 5.36 -0.68 -6.86
C ALA A 74 4.29 -0.60 -7.95
N ASP A 75 3.93 -1.76 -8.50
CA ASP A 75 2.75 -1.93 -9.35
C ASP A 75 1.50 -2.09 -8.48
N TRP A 76 0.80 -0.98 -8.29
CA TRP A 76 -0.36 -0.90 -7.41
C TRP A 76 -1.55 -1.72 -7.90
N ASP A 77 -1.74 -1.76 -9.21
CA ASP A 77 -2.85 -2.51 -9.80
C ASP A 77 -2.62 -4.00 -9.55
N SER A 78 -1.41 -4.51 -9.82
CA SER A 78 -1.07 -5.91 -9.54
C SER A 78 -1.19 -6.30 -8.07
N ILE A 79 -0.84 -5.41 -7.13
CA ILE A 79 -0.95 -5.67 -5.68
C ILE A 79 -2.43 -5.79 -5.26
N PHE A 80 -3.26 -4.82 -5.63
CA PHE A 80 -4.62 -4.72 -5.11
C PHE A 80 -5.66 -5.50 -5.93
N GLU A 81 -5.47 -5.62 -7.24
CA GLU A 81 -6.34 -6.39 -8.12
C GLU A 81 -6.23 -7.89 -7.82
N HIS A 82 -5.01 -8.40 -7.72
CA HIS A 82 -4.75 -9.79 -7.37
C HIS A 82 -4.80 -10.07 -5.87
N LYS A 83 -5.02 -9.04 -5.04
CA LYS A 83 -5.07 -9.15 -3.58
C LYS A 83 -3.87 -9.92 -3.02
N LYS A 84 -2.66 -9.59 -3.49
CA LYS A 84 -1.39 -10.20 -3.07
C LYS A 84 -1.00 -9.73 -1.67
N PHE A 85 -1.84 -10.03 -0.69
CA PHE A 85 -1.59 -9.77 0.71
C PHE A 85 -0.84 -10.94 1.31
N ILE A 86 0.09 -10.62 2.20
CA ILE A 86 0.76 -11.60 3.04
C ILE A 86 -0.32 -12.14 3.98
N LYS A 87 -0.66 -13.43 3.82
CA LYS A 87 -1.56 -14.11 4.76
C LYS A 87 -0.86 -14.12 6.11
N ASN A 88 -1.44 -13.47 7.11
CA ASN A 88 -1.08 -13.80 8.48
C ASN A 88 -1.54 -15.25 8.72
N PRO A 89 -0.69 -16.13 9.28
CA PRO A 89 -1.11 -17.43 9.77
C PRO A 89 -2.20 -17.29 10.85
#